data_AF-A0A8J2MYI4-F1
#
_entry.id   AF-A0A8J2MYI4-F1
#
_cell.length_a   1.000
_cell.length_b   1.000
_cell.length_c   1.000
_cell.angle_alpha   90.00
_cell.angle_beta   90.00
_cell.angle_gamma   90.00
#
_symmetry.space_group_name_H-M   'P 1'
#
loop_
_entity.id
_entity.type
_entity.pdbx_description
1 polymer ?
#
loop_
_entity_poly.entity_id
_entity_poly.type
_entity_poly.pdbx_seq_one_letter_code
_entity_poly.pdbx_strand_id
1 'polypeptide(L)'
;MVTTPIPTATPTMAPVPGDLANGTNSRCAKFYQVQPDEYCNLLILKFSISLVDFRFLNQGINDNCTNLFAFESYCVESLGPINEYPGHPDYIPPQSSVPEIPYSNLPKATFTAPKITGLPTAAPLAKGTRRDCYLFMNGADLAVSEDILPSFKSACDALIQGWSITPEQFANW
;
A
#
# COMPACT_ATOMS: atom_id res chain seq x y z
N MET A 1 -14.76 23.13 18.55
CA MET A 1 -13.48 22.52 18.95
C MET A 1 -12.84 21.99 17.68
N VAL A 2 -11.64 22.45 17.33
CA VAL A 2 -10.92 21.99 16.13
C VAL A 2 -10.11 20.76 16.54
N THR A 3 -10.46 19.59 16.02
CA THR A 3 -9.70 18.35 16.23
C THR A 3 -8.47 18.37 15.34
N THR A 4 -7.30 18.50 15.94
CA THR A 4 -5.99 18.39 15.30
C THR A 4 -5.84 16.97 14.70
N PRO A 5 -5.43 16.81 13.43
CA PRO A 5 -5.21 15.48 12.87
C PRO A 5 -3.99 14.85 13.57
N ILE A 6 -4.20 13.71 14.21
CA ILE A 6 -3.11 12.90 14.77
C ILE A 6 -2.29 12.36 13.58
N PRO A 7 -0.95 12.52 13.56
CA PRO A 7 -0.12 11.88 12.55
C PRO A 7 -0.30 10.36 12.66
N THR A 8 -1.05 9.80 11.73
CA THR A 8 -1.26 8.35 11.64
C THR A 8 0.01 7.78 11.04
N ALA A 9 0.84 7.13 11.88
CA ALA A 9 1.97 6.37 11.40
C ALA A 9 1.47 5.35 10.36
N THR A 10 2.07 5.35 9.18
CA THR A 10 1.74 4.34 8.16
C THR A 10 2.08 2.96 8.73
N PRO A 11 1.14 2.00 8.78
CA PRO A 11 1.41 0.70 9.37
C PRO A 11 2.46 -0.01 8.52
N THR A 12 3.63 -0.26 9.11
CA THR A 12 4.72 -1.01 8.48
C THR A 12 4.50 -2.51 8.67
N MET A 13 4.86 -3.31 7.69
CA MET A 13 4.77 -4.77 7.78
C MET A 13 5.63 -5.28 8.93
N ALA A 14 5.03 -6.06 9.83
CA ALA A 14 5.75 -6.71 10.91
C ALA A 14 6.64 -7.84 10.37
N PRO A 15 7.81 -8.09 10.98
CA PRO A 15 8.58 -9.30 10.72
C PRO A 15 7.73 -10.54 10.98
N VAL A 16 7.76 -11.50 10.04
CA VAL A 16 7.01 -12.75 10.15
C VAL A 16 7.66 -13.63 11.23
N PRO A 17 6.92 -14.06 12.27
CA PRO A 17 7.44 -14.95 13.31
C PRO A 17 7.76 -16.34 12.78
N GLY A 18 8.70 -17.03 13.44
CA GLY A 18 9.06 -18.41 13.09
C GLY A 18 7.97 -19.44 13.46
N ASP A 19 7.07 -19.07 14.36
CA ASP A 19 5.95 -19.83 14.90
C ASP A 19 4.60 -19.40 14.29
N LEU A 20 4.62 -18.88 13.06
CA LEU A 20 3.40 -18.45 12.38
C LEU A 20 2.41 -19.62 12.22
N ALA A 21 1.19 -19.44 12.73
CA ALA A 21 0.13 -20.44 12.61
C ALA A 21 -0.27 -20.66 11.14
N ASN A 22 -0.57 -21.90 10.78
CA ASN A 22 -0.97 -22.23 9.41
C ASN A 22 -2.24 -21.49 9.00
N GLY A 23 -2.25 -20.91 7.79
CA GLY A 23 -3.36 -20.11 7.29
C GLY A 23 -3.41 -18.67 7.84
N THR A 24 -2.40 -18.23 8.60
CA THR A 24 -2.24 -16.82 8.98
C THR A 24 -1.67 -15.99 7.83
N ASN A 25 -2.23 -14.81 7.61
CA ASN A 25 -1.71 -13.86 6.63
C ASN A 25 -0.31 -13.34 7.05
N SER A 26 0.69 -13.57 6.21
CA SER A 26 2.06 -13.10 6.43
C SER A 26 2.23 -11.59 6.21
N ARG A 27 1.29 -10.93 5.52
CA ARG A 27 1.20 -9.48 5.39
C ARG A 27 0.35 -8.90 6.52
N CYS A 28 0.98 -8.75 7.68
CA CYS A 28 0.34 -8.27 8.90
C CYS A 28 1.08 -7.06 9.48
N ALA A 29 0.38 -6.15 10.15
CA ALA A 29 0.98 -5.04 10.89
C ALA A 29 1.43 -5.47 12.28
N LYS A 30 0.80 -6.51 12.83
CA LYS A 30 1.16 -7.05 14.15
C LYS A 30 0.80 -8.51 14.30
N PHE A 31 1.81 -9.31 14.63
CA PHE A 31 1.62 -10.69 15.06
C PHE A 31 1.56 -10.78 16.58
N TYR A 32 0.84 -11.78 17.08
CA TYR A 32 0.75 -12.08 18.49
C TYR A 32 0.82 -13.59 18.72
N GLN A 33 1.79 -14.01 19.54
CA GLN A 33 1.90 -15.38 20.01
C GLN A 33 0.92 -15.64 21.15
N VAL A 34 -0.03 -16.53 20.90
CA VAL A 34 -1.10 -16.88 21.85
C VAL A 34 -0.51 -17.52 23.09
N GLN A 35 -0.91 -17.04 24.27
CA GLN A 35 -0.50 -17.62 25.55
C GLN A 35 -1.46 -18.74 25.97
N PRO A 36 -1.03 -19.65 26.87
CA PRO A 36 -1.94 -20.61 27.49
C PRO A 36 -3.18 -19.91 28.09
N ASP A 37 -4.32 -20.58 28.00
CA ASP A 37 -5.63 -20.10 28.48
C ASP A 37 -6.23 -18.88 27.75
N GLU A 38 -5.60 -18.38 26.67
CA GLU A 38 -6.20 -17.40 25.78
C GLU A 38 -7.06 -18.06 24.68
N TYR A 39 -8.13 -17.39 24.26
CA TYR A 39 -9.08 -17.86 23.23
C TYR A 39 -9.51 -16.69 22.35
N CYS A 40 -10.14 -16.95 21.19
CA CYS A 40 -10.47 -15.89 20.22
C CYS A 40 -11.17 -14.68 20.85
N ASN A 41 -12.22 -14.91 21.65
CA ASN A 41 -12.98 -13.81 22.25
C ASN A 41 -12.12 -12.92 23.16
N LEU A 42 -11.11 -13.49 23.83
CA LEU A 42 -10.14 -12.71 24.59
C LEU A 42 -9.23 -11.89 23.68
N LEU A 43 -8.69 -12.50 22.62
CA LEU A 43 -7.81 -11.83 21.66
C LEU A 43 -8.51 -10.68 20.93
N ILE A 44 -9.73 -10.89 20.43
CA ILE A 44 -10.47 -9.88 19.67
C ILE A 44 -10.76 -8.65 20.54
N LEU A 45 -11.06 -8.85 21.83
CA LEU A 45 -11.22 -7.76 22.80
C LEU A 45 -9.90 -7.07 23.11
N LYS A 46 -8.83 -7.85 23.34
CA LYS A 46 -7.48 -7.35 23.65
C LYS A 46 -6.91 -6.46 22.56
N PHE A 47 -7.16 -6.81 21.29
CA PHE A 47 -6.65 -6.08 20.13
C PHE A 47 -7.67 -5.18 19.44
N SER A 48 -8.91 -5.12 19.96
CA SER A 48 -9.99 -4.32 19.39
C SER A 48 -10.24 -4.62 17.90
N ILE A 49 -10.18 -5.90 17.55
CA ILE A 49 -10.46 -6.43 16.20
C ILE A 49 -11.79 -7.19 16.24
N SER A 50 -12.57 -7.22 15.15
CA SER A 50 -13.78 -8.06 15.15
C SER A 50 -13.44 -9.54 14.97
N LEU A 51 -14.32 -10.46 15.37
CA LEU A 51 -14.10 -11.89 15.10
C LEU A 51 -14.05 -12.19 13.60
N VAL A 52 -14.82 -11.46 12.78
CA VAL A 52 -14.82 -11.60 11.33
C VAL A 52 -13.46 -11.22 10.76
N ASP A 53 -12.94 -10.06 11.16
CA ASP A 53 -11.62 -9.56 10.74
C ASP A 53 -10.50 -10.48 11.21
N PHE A 54 -10.56 -10.95 12.45
CA PHE A 54 -9.56 -11.87 13.00
C PHE A 54 -9.50 -13.17 12.19
N ARG A 55 -10.65 -13.77 11.84
CA ARG A 55 -10.67 -14.98 11.00
C ARG A 55 -10.28 -14.69 9.55
N PHE A 56 -10.60 -13.50 9.03
CA PHE A 56 -10.18 -13.10 7.69
C PHE A 56 -8.65 -13.02 7.59
N LEU A 57 -7.99 -12.48 8.62
CA LEU A 57 -6.53 -12.42 8.72
C LEU A 57 -5.90 -13.78 9.05
N ASN A 58 -6.67 -14.71 9.62
CA ASN A 58 -6.21 -16.03 10.07
C ASN A 58 -7.13 -17.14 9.53
N GLN A 59 -7.07 -17.39 8.22
CA GLN A 59 -7.97 -18.30 7.50
C GLN A 59 -7.85 -19.77 7.95
N GLY A 60 -6.80 -20.11 8.70
CA GLY A 60 -6.68 -21.41 9.37
C GLY A 60 -7.62 -21.58 10.57
N ILE A 61 -8.11 -20.49 11.16
CA ILE A 61 -9.06 -20.52 12.28
C ILE A 61 -10.45 -20.94 11.78
N ASN A 62 -11.02 -21.95 12.43
CA ASN A 62 -12.36 -22.44 12.10
C ASN A 62 -13.47 -21.52 12.63
N ASP A 63 -14.70 -21.75 12.17
CA ASP A 63 -15.83 -20.88 12.53
C ASP A 63 -16.11 -20.80 14.03
N ASN A 64 -15.84 -21.89 14.76
CA ASN A 64 -16.08 -22.00 16.20
C ASN A 64 -14.89 -21.52 17.04
N CYS A 65 -13.79 -21.11 16.41
CA CYS A 65 -12.49 -20.85 17.01
C CYS A 65 -12.06 -21.90 18.07
N THR A 66 -12.18 -23.18 17.73
CA THR A 66 -11.74 -24.28 18.60
C THR A 66 -10.31 -24.75 18.32
N ASN A 67 -9.66 -24.15 17.32
CA ASN A 67 -8.32 -24.50 16.85
C ASN A 67 -7.33 -23.33 16.95
N LEU A 68 -7.51 -22.46 17.94
CA LEU A 68 -6.50 -21.49 18.34
C LEU A 68 -5.48 -22.21 19.25
N PHE A 69 -4.22 -22.27 18.83
CA PHE A 69 -3.19 -22.99 19.57
C PHE A 69 -2.24 -22.02 20.29
N ALA A 70 -1.95 -22.32 21.55
CA ALA A 70 -0.93 -21.61 22.31
C ALA A 70 0.45 -21.82 21.69
N PHE A 71 1.33 -20.82 21.85
CA PHE A 71 2.69 -20.77 21.31
C PHE A 71 2.77 -20.67 19.77
N GLU A 72 1.65 -20.47 19.09
CA GLU A 72 1.62 -20.06 17.70
C GLU A 72 1.26 -18.57 17.56
N SER A 73 1.78 -17.96 16.50
CA SER A 73 1.59 -16.55 16.19
C SER A 73 0.49 -16.33 15.15
N TYR A 74 -0.43 -15.43 15.47
CA TYR A 74 -1.57 -15.04 14.64
C TYR A 74 -1.53 -13.55 14.30
N CYS A 75 -2.09 -13.17 13.17
CA CYS A 75 -2.19 -11.78 12.77
C CYS A 75 -3.33 -11.09 13.54
N VAL A 76 -3.03 -10.04 14.30
CA VAL A 76 -4.01 -9.33 15.14
C VAL A 76 -4.24 -7.89 14.69
N GLU A 77 -3.53 -7.44 13.65
CA GLU A 77 -3.65 -6.08 13.10
C GLU A 77 -3.33 -6.08 11.61
N SER A 78 -4.26 -5.64 10.77
CA SER A 78 -4.07 -5.55 9.32
C SER A 78 -3.11 -4.42 8.94
N LEU A 79 -2.44 -4.56 7.79
CA LEU A 79 -1.71 -3.45 7.17
C LEU A 79 -2.70 -2.51 6.49
N GLY A 80 -3.07 -1.43 7.18
CA GLY A 80 -4.04 -0.47 6.67
C GLY A 80 -5.49 -0.96 6.78
N PRO A 81 -6.42 -0.31 6.06
CA PRO A 81 -7.85 -0.59 6.14
C PRO A 81 -8.18 -2.01 5.66
N ILE A 82 -8.72 -2.86 6.55
CA ILE A 82 -9.01 -4.26 6.24
C ILE A 82 -10.09 -4.45 5.17
N ASN A 83 -11.01 -3.49 5.06
CA ASN A 83 -12.07 -3.46 4.04
C ASN A 83 -11.53 -3.27 2.61
N GLU A 84 -10.27 -2.86 2.44
CA GLU A 84 -9.64 -2.77 1.12
C GLU A 84 -9.01 -4.10 0.68
N TYR A 85 -9.03 -5.13 1.53
CA TYR A 85 -8.42 -6.42 1.23
C TYR A 85 -9.33 -7.25 0.33
N PRO A 86 -8.85 -7.74 -0.83
CA PRO A 86 -9.62 -8.63 -1.67
C PRO A 86 -10.13 -9.86 -0.90
N GLY A 87 -11.42 -10.12 -1.01
CA GLY A 87 -12.08 -11.24 -0.32
C GLY A 87 -12.60 -10.92 1.07
N HIS A 88 -12.36 -9.71 1.60
CA HIS A 88 -13.04 -9.25 2.81
C HIS A 88 -14.55 -9.10 2.54
N PRO A 89 -15.46 -9.42 3.48
CA PRO A 89 -16.91 -9.29 3.25
C PRO A 89 -17.35 -7.88 2.83
N ASP A 90 -16.70 -6.86 3.38
CA ASP A 90 -16.94 -5.46 3.05
C ASP A 90 -16.04 -4.93 1.92
N TYR A 91 -15.36 -5.83 1.21
CA TYR A 91 -14.51 -5.44 0.08
C TYR A 91 -15.35 -4.88 -1.06
N ILE A 92 -15.19 -3.60 -1.31
CA ILE A 92 -15.66 -2.95 -2.52
C ILE A 92 -14.45 -2.86 -3.44
N PRO A 93 -14.41 -3.61 -4.56
CA PRO A 93 -13.33 -3.44 -5.51
C PRO A 93 -13.27 -1.98 -5.95
N PRO A 94 -12.06 -1.38 -6.06
CA PRO A 94 -11.93 -0.02 -6.51
C PRO A 94 -12.70 0.11 -7.82
N GLN A 95 -13.67 1.03 -7.83
CA GLN A 95 -14.57 1.22 -8.96
C GLN A 95 -13.70 1.57 -10.16
N SER A 96 -13.44 0.59 -11.03
CA SER A 96 -12.74 0.79 -12.29
C SER A 96 -13.67 1.53 -13.24
N SER A 97 -14.03 2.76 -12.91
CA SER A 97 -14.38 3.74 -13.94
C SER A 97 -13.07 4.22 -14.55
N VAL A 98 -12.43 3.36 -15.34
CA VAL A 98 -11.51 3.84 -16.36
C VAL A 98 -12.38 4.69 -17.28
N PRO A 99 -12.13 6.00 -17.43
CA PRO A 99 -12.82 6.75 -18.47
C PRO A 99 -12.56 6.01 -19.78
N GLU A 100 -13.62 5.52 -20.41
CA GLU A 100 -13.58 4.77 -21.67
C GLU A 100 -13.21 5.67 -22.86
N ILE A 101 -12.48 6.75 -22.60
CA ILE A 101 -11.93 7.64 -23.60
C ILE A 101 -10.70 6.90 -24.12
N PRO A 102 -10.72 6.41 -25.38
CA PRO A 102 -9.53 5.85 -26.00
C PRO A 102 -8.39 6.86 -25.88
N TYR A 103 -7.16 6.39 -25.65
CA TYR A 103 -5.99 7.26 -25.51
C TYR A 103 -5.86 8.29 -26.66
N SER A 104 -6.28 7.91 -27.88
CA SER A 104 -6.32 8.79 -29.06
C SER A 104 -7.30 9.96 -28.97
N ASN A 105 -8.26 9.90 -28.06
CA ASN A 105 -9.34 10.86 -27.88
C ASN A 105 -9.13 11.76 -26.65
N LEU A 106 -8.05 11.56 -25.88
CA LEU A 106 -7.65 12.51 -24.86
C LEU A 106 -7.22 13.82 -25.52
N PRO A 107 -7.58 15.00 -24.97
CA PRO A 107 -7.12 16.27 -25.50
C PRO A 107 -5.60 16.32 -25.50
N LYS A 108 -5.01 16.74 -26.63
CA LYS A 108 -3.57 17.00 -26.69
C LYS A 108 -3.21 18.02 -25.61
N ALA A 109 -2.13 17.76 -24.89
CA ALA A 109 -1.61 18.69 -23.91
C ALA A 109 -1.34 20.05 -24.61
N THR A 110 -2.03 21.09 -24.16
CA THR A 110 -1.92 22.46 -24.71
C THR A 110 -0.77 23.26 -24.09
N PHE A 111 -0.09 22.68 -23.10
CA PHE A 111 1.06 23.33 -22.46
C PHE A 111 2.27 23.33 -23.39
N THR A 112 2.65 24.51 -23.86
CA THR A 112 3.92 24.73 -24.55
C THR A 112 4.93 25.21 -23.52
N ALA A 113 5.78 24.30 -23.09
CA ALA A 113 6.78 24.62 -22.09
C ALA A 113 7.98 25.36 -22.70
N PRO A 114 8.70 26.19 -21.93
CA PRO A 114 9.89 26.90 -22.39
C PRO A 114 10.99 25.95 -22.87
N LYS A 115 11.90 26.43 -23.72
CA LYS A 115 13.04 25.63 -24.18
C LYS A 115 14.02 25.43 -23.02
N ILE A 116 14.08 24.22 -22.45
CA ILE A 116 15.04 23.90 -21.39
C ILE A 116 16.38 23.57 -22.06
N THR A 117 17.36 24.44 -21.86
CA THR A 117 18.74 24.23 -22.33
C THR A 117 19.54 23.45 -21.28
N GLY A 118 20.26 22.41 -21.69
CA GLY A 118 21.16 21.64 -20.82
C GLY A 118 20.70 20.21 -20.46
N LEU A 119 19.75 19.64 -21.20
CA LEU A 119 19.31 18.26 -20.95
C LEU A 119 20.42 17.25 -21.31
N PRO A 120 20.69 16.22 -20.48
CA PRO A 120 21.62 15.16 -20.83
C PRO A 120 21.18 14.44 -22.11
N THR A 121 22.15 13.87 -22.82
CA THR A 121 21.93 13.05 -24.02
C THR A 121 20.90 11.96 -23.74
N ALA A 122 19.87 11.87 -24.59
CA ALA A 122 18.76 10.94 -24.41
C ALA A 122 19.25 9.49 -24.34
N ALA A 123 18.99 8.84 -23.20
CA ALA A 123 19.12 7.40 -23.05
C ALA A 123 18.06 6.68 -23.92
N PRO A 124 18.30 5.41 -24.34
CA PRO A 124 17.28 4.62 -25.01
C PRO A 124 16.04 4.50 -24.11
N LEU A 125 14.87 4.76 -24.70
CA LEU A 125 13.59 4.64 -24.01
C LEU A 125 13.34 3.19 -23.60
N ALA A 126 12.88 2.99 -22.36
CA ALA A 126 12.42 1.68 -21.91
C ALA A 126 11.20 1.23 -22.73
N LYS A 127 10.98 -0.09 -22.79
CA LYS A 127 9.84 -0.64 -23.54
C LYS A 127 8.52 -0.18 -22.91
N GLY A 128 7.67 0.45 -23.71
CA GLY A 128 6.38 0.98 -23.25
C GLY A 128 6.41 2.43 -22.76
N THR A 129 7.58 3.08 -22.72
CA THR A 129 7.67 4.51 -22.41
C THR A 129 6.94 5.33 -23.46
N ARG A 130 6.06 6.22 -22.99
CA ARG A 130 5.34 7.17 -23.84
C ARG A 130 6.31 8.02 -24.64
N ARG A 131 6.00 8.28 -25.92
CA ARG A 131 6.87 9.05 -26.82
C ARG A 131 6.50 10.52 -26.90
N ASP A 132 5.41 10.90 -26.27
CA ASP A 132 4.83 12.23 -26.19
C ASP A 132 5.11 12.92 -24.85
N CYS A 133 6.04 12.40 -24.05
CA CYS A 133 6.51 13.08 -22.85
C CYS A 133 7.34 14.31 -23.20
N TYR A 134 7.12 15.38 -22.44
CA TYR A 134 7.83 16.64 -22.60
C TYR A 134 9.30 16.54 -22.14
N LEU A 135 9.53 15.79 -21.06
CA LEU A 135 10.85 15.58 -20.48
C LEU A 135 11.08 14.08 -20.29
N PHE A 136 12.19 13.59 -20.84
CA PHE A 136 12.67 12.24 -20.55
C PHE A 136 13.80 12.35 -19.55
N MET A 137 13.69 11.61 -18.44
CA MET A 137 14.72 11.49 -17.43
C MET A 137 15.16 10.04 -17.31
N ASN A 138 16.42 9.80 -17.00
CA ASN A 138 16.88 8.45 -16.70
C ASN A 138 16.26 8.01 -15.37
N GLY A 139 15.75 6.79 -15.30
CA GLY A 139 15.19 6.25 -14.05
C GLY A 139 16.19 6.23 -12.89
N ALA A 140 17.49 6.13 -13.18
CA ALA A 140 18.55 6.24 -12.17
C ALA A 140 18.65 7.65 -11.56
N ASP A 141 18.34 8.69 -12.34
CA ASP A 141 18.35 10.09 -11.87
C ASP A 141 17.09 10.43 -11.06
N LEU A 142 16.04 9.59 -11.19
CA LEU A 142 14.79 9.69 -10.43
C LEU A 142 14.83 8.87 -9.14
N ALA A 143 15.88 8.08 -8.93
CA ALA A 143 16.08 7.35 -7.68
C ALA A 143 16.46 8.35 -6.57
N VAL A 144 15.63 8.42 -5.55
CA VAL A 144 15.87 9.29 -4.39
C VAL A 144 16.73 8.52 -3.38
N SER A 145 17.82 9.12 -2.89
CA SER A 145 18.72 8.42 -1.95
C SER A 145 18.02 8.09 -0.63
N GLU A 146 18.46 7.01 0.02
CA GLU A 146 17.95 6.55 1.32
C GLU A 146 18.03 7.64 2.42
N ASP A 147 18.90 8.64 2.24
CA ASP A 147 19.07 9.75 3.17
C ASP A 147 17.92 10.78 3.13
N ILE A 148 17.18 10.86 2.02
CA ILE A 148 16.03 11.78 1.83
C ILE A 148 14.70 11.05 2.05
N LEU A 149 14.72 9.71 1.94
CA LEU A 149 13.58 8.81 2.18
C LEU A 149 12.92 8.89 3.57
N PRO A 150 13.52 9.40 4.67
CA PRO A 150 12.75 9.54 5.93
C PRO A 150 11.55 10.50 5.81
N SER A 151 11.58 11.40 4.81
CA SER A 151 10.52 12.39 4.57
C SER A 151 9.49 11.95 3.53
N PHE A 152 9.73 10.86 2.79
CA PHE A 152 8.88 10.44 1.67
C PHE A 152 8.65 8.92 1.71
N LYS A 153 7.42 8.49 1.46
CA LYS A 153 7.01 7.09 1.59
C LYS A 153 7.64 6.16 0.54
N SER A 154 8.11 6.71 -0.57
CA SER A 154 8.82 6.01 -1.65
C SER A 154 9.48 7.03 -2.58
N ALA A 155 10.32 6.57 -3.50
CA ALA A 155 10.79 7.40 -4.61
C ALA A 155 9.62 7.97 -5.44
N CYS A 156 8.53 7.21 -5.61
CA CYS A 156 7.33 7.70 -6.28
C CYS A 156 6.66 8.84 -5.50
N ASP A 157 6.55 8.73 -4.18
CA ASP A 157 5.98 9.79 -3.33
C ASP A 157 6.84 11.07 -3.35
N ALA A 158 8.16 10.91 -3.33
CA ALA A 158 9.08 12.03 -3.47
C ALA A 158 8.95 12.73 -4.84
N LEU A 159 8.71 11.99 -5.91
CA LEU A 159 8.45 12.57 -7.24
C LEU A 159 7.08 13.24 -7.31
N ILE A 160 6.04 12.61 -6.77
CA ILE A 160 4.68 13.18 -6.71
C ILE A 160 4.72 14.53 -5.98
N GLN A 161 5.39 14.59 -4.82
CA GLN A 161 5.52 15.82 -4.04
C GLN A 161 6.47 16.84 -4.70
N GLY A 162 7.64 16.40 -5.19
CA GLY A 162 8.63 17.27 -5.81
C GLY A 162 8.13 17.93 -7.09
N TRP A 163 7.27 17.25 -7.84
CA TRP A 163 6.67 17.75 -9.07
C TRP A 163 5.28 18.38 -8.84
N SER A 164 4.79 18.37 -7.60
CA SER A 164 3.47 18.92 -7.23
C SER A 164 2.34 18.36 -8.09
N ILE A 165 2.37 17.05 -8.32
CA ILE A 165 1.37 16.31 -9.09
C ILE A 165 0.65 15.30 -8.20
N THR A 166 -0.45 14.76 -8.68
CA THR A 166 -1.17 13.68 -8.00
C THR A 166 -0.58 12.30 -8.35
N PRO A 167 -0.78 11.28 -7.50
CA PRO A 167 -0.41 9.90 -7.85
C PRO A 167 -1.06 9.42 -9.14
N GLU A 168 -2.30 9.82 -9.40
CA GLU A 168 -3.02 9.51 -10.64
C GLU A 168 -2.38 10.18 -11.85
N GLN A 169 -1.95 11.44 -11.73
CA GLN A 169 -1.19 12.11 -12.79
C GLN A 169 0.14 11.40 -13.03
N PHE A 170 0.87 11.05 -11.98
CA PHE A 170 2.14 10.34 -12.09
C PHE A 170 1.99 8.93 -12.71
N ALA A 171 0.91 8.21 -12.40
CA ALA A 171 0.61 6.91 -13.01
C ALA A 171 0.26 7.00 -14.51
N ASN A 172 -0.16 8.18 -14.97
CA ASN A 172 -0.47 8.47 -16.37
C ASN A 172 0.72 9.04 -17.17
N TRP A 173 1.89 9.21 -16.53
CA TRP A 173 3.09 9.76 -17.17
C TRP A 173 3.89 8.72 -17.95
#